data_AF-A0A5C3FTX0-F1
#
_entry.id   AF-A0A5C3FTX0-F1
#
_cell.length_a   1.000
_cell.length_b   1.000
_cell.length_c   1.000
_cell.angle_alpha   90.00
_cell.angle_beta   90.00
_cell.angle_gamma   90.00
#
_symmetry.space_group_name_H-M   'P 1'
#
loop_
_entity.id
_entity.type
_entity.pdbx_description
1 polymer ?
#
loop_
_entity_poly.entity_id
_entity_poly.type
_entity_poly.pdbx_seq_one_letter_code
_entity_poly.pdbx_strand_id
1 'polypeptide(L)'
;MSLSPSNGEPSSSRHSAELTMGVPNKKGKLSAHERQAQALSKLLANPDKEIHIPSGPKEKTIRAPRDVMKNVTGSSAGAGSGEFHVYKQQRRREFERIQIMEEQNQKLTEQQEFDQKRAETQRKDEAKTDKNRAKREKKKLAALKAQAAAKGKPSSATLGTAEPQAKKQRLHNDDVERIQFKQRPDSDDDDSNHSGS
;
A
#
# COMPACT_ATOMS: atom_id res chain seq x y z
N MET A 1 42.75 -65.39 14.00
CA MET A 1 41.87 -64.21 14.02
C MET A 1 42.50 -63.21 14.97
N SER A 2 43.45 -62.39 14.51
CA SER A 2 43.23 -61.06 13.89
C SER A 2 42.66 -60.07 14.92
N LEU A 3 43.29 -58.97 15.33
CA LEU A 3 44.45 -58.22 14.86
C LEU A 3 44.93 -57.33 16.02
N SER A 4 46.23 -57.31 16.31
CA SER A 4 46.95 -56.13 16.84
C SER A 4 47.04 -55.07 15.69
N PRO A 5 47.64 -53.86 15.81
CA PRO A 5 48.44 -53.30 16.90
C PRO A 5 48.33 -51.75 17.06
N SER A 6 49.28 -51.20 17.83
CA SER A 6 50.07 -49.99 17.51
C SER A 6 49.50 -48.65 17.98
N ASN A 7 50.21 -48.01 18.92
CA ASN A 7 51.22 -46.95 18.70
C ASN A 7 50.53 -45.58 18.64
N GLY A 8 50.95 -44.54 19.33
CA GLY A 8 52.07 -44.26 20.20
C GLY A 8 51.92 -42.79 20.59
N GLU A 9 52.28 -42.45 21.82
CA GLU A 9 52.75 -41.10 22.16
C GLU A 9 54.03 -40.82 21.34
N PRO A 10 54.57 -39.59 21.20
CA PRO A 10 54.17 -38.29 21.75
C PRO A 10 54.27 -37.14 20.71
N SER A 11 54.00 -35.89 21.11
CA SER A 11 54.96 -34.77 20.95
C SER A 11 54.25 -33.42 20.82
N SER A 12 54.35 -32.67 21.91
CA SER A 12 54.18 -31.23 21.97
C SER A 12 55.25 -30.53 21.12
N SER A 13 54.84 -29.87 20.03
CA SER A 13 55.64 -28.79 19.44
C SER A 13 54.83 -27.50 19.43
N ARG A 14 55.26 -26.59 20.31
CA ARG A 14 54.95 -25.16 20.32
C ARG A 14 54.89 -24.62 18.89
N HIS A 15 53.70 -24.25 18.44
CA HIS A 15 53.54 -23.22 17.42
C HIS A 15 52.51 -22.24 17.97
N SER A 16 53.01 -21.04 18.23
CA SER A 16 52.32 -19.76 18.27
C SER A 16 50.91 -19.76 18.84
N ALA A 17 50.79 -19.25 20.06
CA ALA A 17 49.55 -18.67 20.54
C ALA A 17 49.10 -17.57 19.57
N GLU A 18 48.31 -17.96 18.57
CA GLU A 18 47.38 -17.06 17.89
C GLU A 18 46.45 -16.56 19.00
N LEU A 19 46.76 -15.35 19.46
CA LEU A 19 45.81 -14.49 20.14
C LEU A 19 44.64 -14.34 19.17
N THR A 20 43.70 -15.29 19.22
CA THR A 20 42.34 -15.03 18.75
C THR A 20 41.87 -13.93 19.68
N MET A 21 42.11 -12.69 19.27
CA MET A 21 41.47 -11.52 19.81
C MET A 21 40.00 -11.80 19.60
N GLY A 22 39.38 -12.44 20.59
CA GLY A 22 37.95 -12.63 20.66
C GLY A 22 37.42 -11.22 20.68
N VAL A 23 37.05 -10.73 19.48
CA VAL A 23 36.45 -9.42 19.29
C VAL A 23 35.35 -9.38 20.34
N PRO A 24 35.41 -8.45 21.30
CA PRO A 24 34.43 -8.42 22.37
C PRO A 24 33.09 -8.31 21.67
N ASN A 25 32.27 -9.36 21.79
CA ASN A 25 30.97 -9.48 21.17
C ASN A 25 30.00 -8.59 21.96
N LYS A 26 30.37 -7.32 22.14
CA LYS A 26 29.49 -6.24 22.55
C LYS A 26 28.61 -6.02 21.35
N LYS A 27 27.52 -6.80 21.29
CA LYS A 27 26.38 -6.55 20.42
C LYS A 27 25.79 -5.20 20.82
N GLY A 28 26.44 -4.12 20.39
CA GLY A 28 25.89 -2.78 20.43
C GLY A 28 24.62 -2.77 19.61
N LYS A 29 23.72 -1.85 19.95
CA LYS A 29 22.53 -1.62 19.12
C LYS A 29 23.04 -1.10 17.78
N LEU A 30 23.06 -1.98 16.78
CA LEU A 30 23.51 -1.68 15.42
C LEU A 30 22.76 -0.46 14.89
N SER A 31 23.48 0.44 14.24
CA SER A 31 22.88 1.60 13.57
C SER A 31 21.84 1.15 12.53
N ALA A 32 20.90 2.02 12.16
CA ALA A 32 19.91 1.70 11.13
C ALA A 32 20.59 1.26 9.81
N HIS A 33 21.65 1.96 9.42
CA HIS A 33 22.46 1.61 8.24
C HIS A 33 23.22 0.31 8.40
N GLU A 34 23.72 0.02 9.60
CA GLU A 34 24.46 -1.21 9.87
C GLU A 34 23.56 -2.45 9.81
N ARG A 35 22.31 -2.33 10.29
CA ARG A 35 21.29 -3.40 10.13
C ARG A 35 20.93 -3.64 8.68
N GLN A 36 20.79 -2.58 7.89
CA GLN A 36 20.57 -2.69 6.45
C GLN A 36 21.77 -3.34 5.75
N ALA A 37 22.99 -2.91 6.06
CA ALA A 37 24.22 -3.48 5.51
C ALA A 37 24.36 -4.98 5.83
N GLN A 38 24.01 -5.40 7.05
CA GLN A 38 23.99 -6.82 7.42
C GLN A 38 22.90 -7.62 6.68
N ALA A 39 21.72 -7.03 6.46
CA ALA A 39 20.67 -7.67 5.66
C ALA A 39 21.10 -7.81 4.19
N LEU A 40 21.74 -6.78 3.63
CA LEU A 40 22.28 -6.77 2.28
C LEU A 40 23.42 -7.78 2.11
N SER A 41 24.37 -7.84 3.06
CA SER A 41 25.46 -8.81 2.99
C SER A 41 24.95 -10.25 3.03
N LYS A 42 23.91 -10.52 3.84
CA LYS A 42 23.24 -11.83 3.89
C LYS A 42 22.50 -12.16 2.59
N LEU A 43 21.86 -11.18 1.96
CA LEU A 43 21.14 -11.36 0.70
C LEU A 43 22.12 -11.63 -0.46
N LEU A 44 23.21 -10.86 -0.53
CA LEU A 44 24.23 -10.96 -1.57
C LEU A 44 25.15 -12.18 -1.41
N ALA A 45 25.19 -12.82 -0.24
CA ALA A 45 25.95 -14.06 -0.03
C ALA A 45 25.45 -15.21 -0.91
N ASN A 46 24.17 -15.22 -1.30
CA ASN A 46 23.58 -16.22 -2.20
C ASN A 46 22.65 -15.52 -3.21
N PRO A 47 23.18 -14.95 -4.30
CA PRO A 47 22.37 -14.18 -5.25
C PRO A 47 21.38 -15.04 -6.06
N ASP A 48 21.64 -16.35 -6.21
CA ASP A 48 20.79 -17.26 -6.99
C ASP A 48 19.53 -17.72 -6.23
N LYS A 49 19.39 -17.38 -4.94
CA LYS A 49 18.25 -17.80 -4.12
C LYS A 49 17.07 -16.86 -4.36
N GLU A 50 15.92 -17.43 -4.74
CA GLU A 50 14.66 -16.69 -4.87
C GLU A 50 14.31 -15.96 -3.55
N ILE A 51 14.01 -14.67 -3.68
CA ILE A 51 13.67 -13.80 -2.55
C ILE A 51 12.15 -13.80 -2.37
N HIS A 52 11.67 -14.35 -1.26
CA HIS A 52 10.26 -14.26 -0.91
C HIS A 52 9.95 -12.91 -0.24
N ILE A 53 9.24 -12.04 -0.94
CA ILE A 53 8.67 -10.82 -0.38
C ILE A 53 7.36 -11.21 0.33
N PRO A 54 7.22 -10.98 1.64
CA PRO A 54 5.99 -11.32 2.33
C PRO A 54 4.84 -10.47 1.79
N SER A 55 3.72 -11.12 1.47
CA SER A 55 2.47 -10.40 1.18
C SER A 55 2.02 -9.60 2.40
N GLY A 56 1.26 -8.52 2.18
CA GLY A 56 0.71 -7.70 3.26
C GLY A 56 -0.13 -8.48 4.28
N PRO A 57 -0.42 -7.87 5.45
CA PRO A 57 -1.27 -8.48 6.47
C PRO A 57 -2.62 -8.87 5.89
N LYS A 58 -3.00 -10.14 6.04
CA LYS A 58 -4.30 -10.64 5.57
C LYS A 58 -5.41 -10.19 6.53
N GLU A 59 -6.58 -9.91 5.98
CA GLU A 59 -7.75 -9.64 6.80
C GLU A 59 -8.14 -10.86 7.64
N LYS A 60 -8.68 -10.61 8.83
CA LYS A 60 -9.15 -11.68 9.71
C LYS A 60 -10.44 -12.24 9.11
N THR A 61 -10.43 -13.51 8.72
CA THR A 61 -11.61 -14.21 8.20
C THR A 61 -11.90 -15.45 9.03
N ILE A 62 -13.17 -15.73 9.29
CA ILE A 62 -13.58 -16.98 9.92
C ILE A 62 -13.82 -18.03 8.85
N ARG A 63 -13.41 -19.27 9.15
CA ARG A 63 -13.68 -20.41 8.29
C ARG A 63 -15.18 -20.56 8.04
N ALA A 64 -15.56 -20.70 6.77
CA ALA A 64 -16.93 -20.96 6.37
C ALA A 64 -17.56 -22.13 7.17
N PRO A 65 -18.85 -22.03 7.52
CA PRO A 65 -19.56 -23.13 8.17
C PRO A 65 -19.52 -24.38 7.28
N ARG A 66 -19.52 -25.56 7.90
CA ARG A 66 -19.62 -26.82 7.16
C ARG A 66 -21.05 -26.97 6.66
N ASP A 67 -21.20 -27.34 5.40
CA ASP A 67 -22.50 -27.54 4.75
C ASP A 67 -23.30 -28.69 5.39
N VAL A 68 -22.67 -29.87 5.51
CA VAL A 68 -23.29 -31.03 6.16
C VAL A 68 -22.58 -31.40 7.46
N MET A 69 -23.37 -31.50 8.54
CA MET A 69 -22.92 -32.08 9.81
C MET A 69 -23.26 -33.57 9.82
N LYS A 70 -22.25 -34.42 10.00
CA LYS A 70 -22.40 -35.89 9.91
C LYS A 70 -22.88 -36.52 11.22
N ASN A 71 -22.82 -35.78 12.32
CA ASN A 71 -23.01 -36.27 13.69
C ASN A 71 -24.10 -35.48 14.42
N VAL A 72 -25.26 -35.32 13.78
CA VAL A 72 -26.44 -34.68 14.37
C VAL A 72 -27.24 -35.73 15.14
N THR A 73 -27.28 -35.60 16.46
CA THR A 73 -28.15 -36.43 17.32
C THR A 73 -29.60 -35.99 17.14
N GLY A 74 -30.56 -36.93 17.18
CA GLY A 74 -31.98 -36.66 16.93
C GLY A 74 -32.59 -35.59 17.84
N SER A 75 -33.62 -34.88 17.36
CA SER A 75 -34.20 -33.70 18.02
C SER A 75 -34.81 -33.93 19.40
N SER A 76 -35.13 -35.18 19.74
CA SER A 76 -35.66 -35.58 21.05
C SER A 76 -34.62 -36.23 21.97
N ALA A 77 -33.36 -36.36 21.53
CA ALA A 77 -32.31 -36.91 22.36
C ALA A 77 -31.92 -35.88 23.45
N GLY A 78 -31.65 -36.37 24.66
CA GLY A 78 -31.22 -35.53 25.79
C GLY A 78 -29.83 -34.90 25.57
N ALA A 79 -29.48 -33.93 26.40
CA ALA A 79 -28.18 -33.27 26.36
C ALA A 79 -27.04 -34.27 26.68
N GLY A 80 -26.16 -34.50 25.71
CA GLY A 80 -24.95 -35.30 25.89
C GLY A 80 -23.84 -34.54 26.60
N SER A 81 -22.85 -35.26 27.15
CA SER A 81 -21.70 -34.65 27.86
C SER A 81 -20.83 -33.74 26.98
N GLY A 82 -20.85 -33.92 25.66
CA GLY A 82 -20.11 -33.10 24.70
C GLY A 82 -20.85 -31.84 24.24
N GLU A 83 -22.15 -31.69 24.52
CA GLU A 83 -22.99 -30.63 23.97
C GLU A 83 -22.54 -29.23 24.44
N PHE A 84 -22.10 -29.13 25.70
CA PHE A 84 -21.55 -27.89 26.24
C PHE A 84 -20.35 -27.38 25.42
N HIS A 85 -19.47 -28.27 24.99
CA HIS A 85 -18.30 -27.89 24.20
C HIS A 85 -18.71 -27.49 22.78
N VAL A 86 -19.69 -28.17 22.18
CA VAL A 86 -20.25 -27.77 20.88
C VAL A 86 -20.79 -26.34 20.95
N TYR A 87 -21.63 -26.06 21.95
CA TYR A 87 -22.16 -24.72 22.18
C TYR A 87 -21.07 -23.66 22.40
N LYS A 88 -20.07 -23.96 23.25
CA LYS A 88 -18.96 -23.04 23.53
C LYS A 88 -18.21 -22.66 22.26
N GLN A 89 -17.88 -23.63 21.41
CA GLN A 89 -17.16 -23.36 20.16
C GLN A 89 -18.03 -22.64 19.13
N GLN A 90 -19.32 -22.99 19.04
CA GLN A 90 -20.26 -22.31 18.16
C GLN A 90 -20.46 -20.85 18.57
N ARG A 91 -20.72 -20.59 19.85
CA ARG A 91 -20.90 -19.23 20.38
C ARG A 91 -19.63 -18.39 20.17
N ARG A 92 -18.45 -18.96 20.43
CA ARG A 92 -17.18 -18.27 20.17
C ARG A 92 -17.02 -17.90 18.69
N ARG A 93 -17.28 -18.85 17.78
CA ARG A 93 -17.22 -18.60 16.33
C ARG A 93 -18.21 -17.52 15.91
N GLU A 94 -19.42 -17.52 16.47
CA GLU A 94 -20.44 -16.54 16.13
C GLU A 94 -20.09 -15.14 16.63
N PHE A 95 -19.56 -15.01 17.85
CA PHE A 95 -19.08 -13.71 18.34
C PHE A 95 -17.90 -13.19 17.53
N GLU A 96 -16.92 -14.04 17.21
CA GLU A 96 -15.82 -13.66 16.32
C GLU A 96 -16.37 -13.18 14.96
N ARG A 97 -17.44 -13.81 14.44
CA ARG A 97 -18.04 -13.47 13.14
C ARG A 97 -18.73 -12.13 13.17
N ILE A 98 -19.53 -11.88 14.20
CA ILE A 98 -20.19 -10.60 14.42
C ILE A 98 -19.14 -9.51 14.59
N GLN A 99 -18.11 -9.75 15.40
CA GLN A 99 -17.03 -8.80 15.63
C GLN A 99 -16.29 -8.42 14.33
N ILE A 100 -15.94 -9.39 13.48
CA ILE A 100 -15.28 -9.10 12.19
C ILE A 100 -16.19 -8.27 11.28
N MET A 101 -17.48 -8.61 11.22
CA MET A 101 -18.46 -7.87 10.41
C MET A 101 -18.63 -6.43 10.91
N GLU A 102 -18.68 -6.22 12.23
CA GLU A 102 -18.75 -4.89 12.84
C GLU A 102 -17.47 -4.09 12.58
N GLU A 103 -16.28 -4.70 12.76
CA GLU A 103 -14.98 -4.07 12.45
C GLU A 103 -14.87 -3.69 10.96
N GLN A 104 -15.35 -4.53 10.05
CA GLN A 104 -15.37 -4.24 8.61
C GLN A 104 -16.32 -3.08 8.29
N ASN A 105 -17.53 -3.09 8.84
CA ASN A 105 -18.48 -1.99 8.65
C ASN A 105 -17.92 -0.66 9.17
N GLN A 106 -17.31 -0.65 10.35
CA GLN A 106 -16.67 0.55 10.90
C GLN A 106 -15.58 1.08 9.96
N LYS A 107 -14.66 0.22 9.51
CA LYS A 107 -13.61 0.61 8.56
C LYS A 107 -14.17 1.18 7.26
N LEU A 108 -15.19 0.55 6.68
CA LEU A 108 -15.82 1.02 5.46
C LEU A 108 -16.46 2.39 5.66
N THR A 109 -17.14 2.62 6.78
CA THR A 109 -17.73 3.94 7.09
C THR A 109 -16.65 5.00 7.28
N GLU A 110 -15.57 4.70 8.00
CA GLU A 110 -14.44 5.61 8.23
C GLU A 110 -13.73 5.96 6.92
N GLN A 111 -13.51 4.98 6.04
CA GLN A 111 -12.92 5.18 4.72
C GLN A 111 -13.82 6.06 3.84
N GLN A 112 -15.12 5.78 3.77
CA GLN A 112 -16.06 6.60 3.01
C GLN A 112 -16.08 8.05 3.51
N GLU A 113 -16.10 8.28 4.82
CA GLU A 113 -16.02 9.62 5.38
C GLU A 113 -14.70 10.31 5.06
N PHE A 114 -13.59 9.58 5.14
CA PHE A 114 -12.26 10.11 4.83
C PHE A 114 -12.17 10.53 3.36
N ASP A 115 -12.64 9.68 2.44
CA ASP A 115 -12.62 9.94 1.01
C ASP A 115 -13.51 11.13 0.63
N GLN A 116 -14.70 11.22 1.24
CA GLN A 116 -15.57 12.38 1.08
C GLN A 116 -14.88 13.68 1.54
N LYS A 117 -14.28 13.67 2.74
CA LYS A 117 -13.55 14.83 3.29
C LYS A 117 -12.33 15.19 2.43
N ARG A 118 -11.60 14.20 1.91
CA ARG A 118 -10.46 14.37 0.99
C ARG A 118 -10.91 15.00 -0.32
N ALA A 119 -11.97 14.46 -0.94
CA ALA A 119 -12.52 14.98 -2.19
C ALA A 119 -13.08 16.40 -2.06
N GLU A 120 -13.76 16.71 -0.96
CA GLU A 120 -14.24 18.07 -0.68
C GLU A 120 -13.08 19.08 -0.55
N THR A 121 -12.03 18.69 0.17
CA THR A 121 -10.86 19.54 0.38
C THR A 121 -10.14 19.79 -0.94
N GLN A 122 -9.91 18.74 -1.72
CA GLN A 122 -9.35 18.84 -3.07
C GLN A 122 -10.20 19.76 -3.96
N ARG A 123 -11.52 19.60 -3.98
CA ARG A 123 -12.43 20.46 -4.77
C ARG A 123 -12.35 21.93 -4.35
N LYS A 124 -12.24 22.21 -3.04
CA LYS A 124 -12.10 23.58 -2.52
C LYS A 124 -10.77 24.21 -2.96
N ASP A 125 -9.69 23.43 -2.95
CA ASP A 125 -8.37 23.88 -3.36
C ASP A 125 -8.25 24.06 -4.88
N GLU A 126 -8.82 23.14 -5.67
CA GLU A 126 -8.95 23.27 -7.13
C GLU A 126 -9.75 24.52 -7.50
N ALA A 127 -10.91 24.75 -6.87
CA ALA A 127 -11.71 25.94 -7.14
C ALA A 127 -10.97 27.26 -6.82
N LYS A 128 -10.13 27.29 -5.78
CA LYS A 128 -9.29 28.46 -5.44
C LYS A 128 -8.15 28.63 -6.45
N THR A 129 -7.47 27.54 -6.79
CA THR A 129 -6.34 27.57 -7.74
C THR A 129 -6.80 27.93 -9.15
N ASP A 130 -7.95 27.44 -9.61
CA ASP A 130 -8.55 27.77 -10.90
C ASP A 130 -8.95 29.25 -10.98
N LYS A 131 -9.59 29.78 -9.92
CA LYS A 131 -9.91 31.23 -9.86
C LYS A 131 -8.66 32.09 -9.95
N ASN A 132 -7.59 31.71 -9.26
CA ASN A 132 -6.32 32.44 -9.27
C ASN A 132 -5.58 32.29 -10.60
N ARG A 133 -5.62 31.10 -11.21
CA ARG A 133 -5.06 30.81 -12.54
C ARG A 133 -5.78 31.65 -13.60
N ALA A 134 -7.11 31.65 -13.63
CA ALA A 134 -7.90 32.47 -14.55
C ALA A 134 -7.59 33.96 -14.41
N LYS A 135 -7.38 34.48 -13.18
CA LYS A 135 -6.93 35.86 -12.96
C LYS A 135 -5.55 36.14 -13.55
N ARG A 136 -4.58 35.21 -13.39
CA ARG A 136 -3.23 35.34 -13.95
C ARG A 136 -3.23 35.26 -15.48
N GLU A 137 -4.02 34.36 -16.06
CA GLU A 137 -4.17 34.23 -17.51
C GLU A 137 -4.76 35.48 -18.13
N LYS A 138 -5.84 36.04 -17.56
CA LYS A 138 -6.39 37.34 -18.02
C LYS A 138 -5.33 38.46 -18.02
N LYS A 139 -4.53 38.55 -16.95
CA LYS A 139 -3.44 39.53 -16.86
C LYS A 139 -2.35 39.27 -17.91
N LYS A 140 -1.98 38.01 -18.13
CA LYS A 140 -0.99 37.61 -19.14
C LYS A 140 -1.46 37.96 -20.55
N LEU A 141 -2.72 37.66 -20.90
CA LEU A 141 -3.30 38.01 -22.19
C LEU A 141 -3.37 39.53 -22.39
N ALA A 142 -3.77 40.28 -21.37
CA ALA A 142 -3.79 41.75 -21.43
C ALA A 142 -2.39 42.34 -21.64
N ALA A 143 -1.38 41.80 -20.94
CA ALA A 143 0.02 42.22 -21.11
C ALA A 143 0.56 41.87 -22.51
N LEU A 144 0.26 40.66 -23.03
CA LEU A 144 0.64 40.26 -24.39
C LEU A 144 -0.02 41.16 -25.44
N LYS A 145 -1.31 41.49 -25.28
CA LYS A 145 -2.02 42.41 -26.18
C LYS A 145 -1.43 43.82 -26.14
N ALA A 146 -1.09 44.33 -24.96
CA ALA A 146 -0.43 45.62 -24.80
C ALA A 146 0.96 45.64 -25.46
N GLN A 147 1.74 44.57 -25.31
CA GLN A 147 3.04 44.43 -25.99
C GLN A 147 2.91 44.31 -27.51
N ALA A 148 1.90 43.60 -28.02
CA ALA A 148 1.64 43.49 -29.45
C ALA A 148 1.22 44.84 -30.07
N ALA A 149 0.40 45.62 -29.35
CA ALA A 149 0.03 46.97 -29.74
C ALA A 149 1.24 47.92 -29.73
N ALA A 150 2.12 47.82 -28.74
CA ALA A 150 3.36 48.59 -28.66
C ALA A 150 4.40 48.20 -29.74
N LYS A 151 4.37 46.95 -30.21
CA LYS A 151 5.25 46.44 -31.28
C LYS A 151 4.69 46.57 -32.71
N GLY A 152 3.54 47.25 -32.88
CA GLY A 152 3.07 47.68 -34.20
C GLY A 152 2.82 46.57 -35.23
N LYS A 153 2.34 45.39 -34.82
CA LYS A 153 2.03 44.31 -35.77
C LYS A 153 0.52 44.22 -36.04
N PRO A 154 0.04 44.52 -37.27
CA PRO A 154 -1.39 44.39 -37.60
C PRO A 154 -1.74 42.92 -37.85
N SER A 155 -2.62 42.34 -37.03
CA SER A 155 -3.23 41.03 -37.32
C SER A 155 -4.52 41.22 -38.10
N SER A 156 -4.46 40.89 -39.40
CA SER A 156 -5.59 40.84 -40.32
C SER A 156 -6.49 39.62 -40.07
N ALA A 157 -7.81 39.85 -40.17
CA ALA A 157 -8.90 38.88 -40.43
C ALA A 157 -9.17 37.81 -39.35
N THR A 158 -10.40 37.56 -38.91
CA THR A 158 -11.62 37.45 -39.71
C THR A 158 -12.86 37.75 -38.86
N LEU A 159 -13.75 38.60 -39.38
CA LEU A 159 -15.10 38.82 -38.86
C LEU A 159 -16.01 37.63 -39.22
N GLY A 160 -16.80 37.18 -38.25
CA GLY A 160 -18.02 36.39 -38.46
C GLY A 160 -19.09 36.91 -37.51
N THR A 161 -20.07 37.62 -38.06
CA THR A 161 -21.23 38.26 -37.42
C THR A 161 -22.31 37.25 -37.00
N ALA A 162 -22.78 37.29 -35.74
CA ALA A 162 -24.16 37.02 -35.31
C ALA A 162 -24.39 37.32 -33.81
N GLU A 163 -25.35 38.23 -33.54
CA GLU A 163 -26.17 38.56 -32.36
C GLU A 163 -25.83 38.21 -30.87
N PRO A 164 -26.31 39.03 -29.90
CA PRO A 164 -25.95 38.94 -28.50
C PRO A 164 -26.91 38.01 -27.74
N GLN A 165 -26.44 36.83 -27.35
CA GLN A 165 -27.04 36.10 -26.24
C GLN A 165 -26.09 36.09 -25.07
N ALA A 166 -26.59 36.49 -23.90
CA ALA A 166 -25.93 36.55 -22.61
C ALA A 166 -25.43 35.15 -22.17
N LYS A 167 -24.38 34.67 -22.82
CA LYS A 167 -23.63 33.48 -22.45
C LYS A 167 -22.48 33.97 -21.60
N LYS A 168 -22.52 33.63 -20.30
CA LYS A 168 -21.41 33.77 -19.36
C LYS A 168 -20.15 33.26 -20.07
N GLN A 169 -19.28 34.16 -20.52
CA GLN A 169 -18.08 33.78 -21.25
C GLN A 169 -17.19 32.97 -20.29
N ARG A 170 -17.16 31.66 -20.53
CA ARG A 170 -16.18 30.76 -19.94
C ARG A 170 -14.85 31.15 -20.56
N LEU A 171 -14.08 31.95 -19.82
CA LEU A 171 -12.68 32.24 -20.13
C LEU A 171 -11.86 31.01 -19.78
N HIS A 172 -12.01 29.96 -20.58
CA HIS A 172 -11.09 28.84 -20.63
C HIS A 172 -10.34 29.03 -21.95
N ASN A 173 -9.05 29.35 -21.88
CA ASN A 173 -8.19 29.11 -23.03
C ASN A 173 -7.92 27.62 -23.05
N ASP A 174 -8.49 26.92 -24.04
CA ASP A 174 -8.21 25.50 -24.26
C ASP A 174 -6.75 25.24 -24.70
N ASP A 175 -6.01 26.30 -25.04
CA ASP A 175 -4.59 26.25 -25.48
C ASP A 175 -3.57 26.22 -24.32
N VAL A 176 -3.99 26.37 -23.06
CA VAL A 176 -3.08 26.24 -21.92
C VAL A 176 -3.16 24.80 -21.43
N GLU A 177 -2.21 23.96 -21.86
CA GLU A 177 -2.08 22.60 -21.36
C GLU A 177 -2.15 22.61 -19.82
N ARG A 178 -3.25 22.05 -19.28
CA ARG A 178 -3.39 21.81 -17.85
C ARG A 178 -2.22 20.92 -17.50
N ILE A 179 -1.18 21.47 -16.86
CA ILE A 179 -0.13 20.65 -16.26
C ILE A 179 -0.82 19.82 -15.18
N GLN A 180 -1.27 18.64 -15.58
CA GLN A 180 -1.79 17.62 -14.71
C GLN A 180 -0.53 17.04 -14.06
N PHE A 181 -0.28 17.42 -12.82
CA PHE A 181 0.59 16.59 -12.00
C PHE A 181 -0.08 15.22 -11.97
N LYS A 182 0.53 14.24 -12.65
CA LYS A 182 0.14 12.84 -12.51
C LYS A 182 0.21 12.56 -11.02
N GLN A 183 -0.95 12.49 -10.36
CA GLN A 183 -0.99 11.93 -9.02
C GLN A 183 -0.41 10.54 -9.17
N ARG A 184 0.59 10.22 -8.33
CA ARG A 184 1.07 8.84 -8.25
C ARG A 184 -0.18 7.99 -8.00
N PRO A 185 -0.43 6.94 -8.79
CA PRO A 185 -1.58 6.10 -8.55
C PRO A 185 -1.47 5.60 -7.11
N ASP A 186 -2.49 5.89 -6.31
CA ASP A 186 -2.70 5.18 -5.05
C ASP A 186 -2.89 3.71 -5.49
N SER A 187 -1.89 2.88 -5.18
CA SER A 187 -1.84 1.47 -5.55
C SER A 187 -2.80 0.70 -4.65
N ASP A 188 -4.09 0.86 -4.89
CA ASP A 188 -5.11 -0.05 -4.39
C ASP A 188 -5.26 -1.14 -5.46
N ASP A 189 -4.59 -2.27 -5.24
CA ASP A 189 -4.76 -3.49 -6.05
C ASP A 189 -6.20 -3.98 -5.86
N ASP A 190 -7.07 -3.54 -6.76
CA ASP A 190 -8.43 -4.00 -6.95
C ASP A 190 -8.38 -5.41 -7.55
N ASP A 191 -8.20 -6.42 -6.70
CA ASP A 191 -8.18 -7.84 -7.09
C ASP A 191 -9.61 -8.34 -7.33
N SER A 192 -10.26 -7.73 -8.32
CA SER A 192 -11.58 -8.09 -8.81
C SER A 192 -11.51 -8.49 -10.28
N ASN A 193 -11.07 -9.73 -10.55
CA ASN A 193 -11.64 -10.66 -11.56
C ASN A 193 -10.71 -11.85 -11.90
N HIS A 194 -11.09 -13.05 -11.44
CA HIS A 194 -11.05 -14.23 -12.31
C HIS A 194 -12.15 -15.24 -11.94
N SER A 195 -13.39 -14.93 -12.33
CA SER A 195 -14.36 -15.98 -12.67
C SER A 195 -14.10 -16.40 -14.11
N GLY A 196 -13.66 -17.64 -14.34
CA GLY A 196 -13.32 -18.11 -15.68
C GLY A 196 -12.90 -19.58 -15.75
N SER A 197 -13.93 -20.43 -15.91
CA SER A 197 -13.93 -21.83 -16.36
C SER A 197 -13.75 -22.95 -15.34
#